data_AF-A0A816FWC7-F1
#
_entry.id   AF-A0A816FWC7-F1
#
_cell.length_a   1.000
_cell.length_b   1.000
_cell.length_c   1.000
_cell.angle_alpha   90.00
_cell.angle_beta   90.00
_cell.angle_gamma   90.00
#
_symmetry.space_group_name_H-M   'P 1'
#
loop_
_entity.id
_entity.type
_entity.pdbx_description
1 polymer ?
#
loop_
_entity_poly.entity_id
_entity_poly.type
_entity_poly.pdbx_seq_one_letter_code
_entity_poly.pdbx_strand_id
1 'polypeptide(L)'
;KHKIESKQNVYTLTINKCDHPDVGTYRVLVDNGIDHTEQTAKLHVGVKPKVEAPKPANDQTCVIEQDTQISWKFSGIEKPEVTWLFNGQPLPTDDRFHVTESEDGISTLSIHKAQLADKGTYTAKATNAVGEAEAKTTLNIAGIKPTLTNDLDATLQATKGESMTIKLSATGTPRPDIVWTRGNDELAPNDRIQVTVPTAEGDDTYTLTILNVQPEDQGDYSAKISNVGGTVKSKKCKVAVSKTPEFVTKPTTQEVKQSETAVFEAKVDGYPIPKVIWLLNGKPLTPKDGAQVEMNAPTGDAKLTIPKVD
;
A
#
# COMPACT_ATOMS: atom_id res chain seq x y z
N LYS A 1 -63.54 -1.30 -21.37
CA LYS A 1 -62.48 -0.53 -20.66
C LYS A 1 -63.11 0.23 -19.50
N HIS A 2 -64.04 1.15 -19.80
CA HIS A 2 -64.91 1.79 -18.82
C HIS A 2 -66.18 0.97 -18.54
N LYS A 3 -66.64 0.95 -17.29
CA LYS A 3 -67.91 0.36 -16.85
C LYS A 3 -68.58 1.32 -15.86
N ILE A 4 -69.85 1.63 -16.06
CA ILE A 4 -70.64 2.43 -15.12
C ILE A 4 -71.71 1.54 -14.52
N GLU A 5 -71.84 1.57 -13.20
CA GLU A 5 -72.86 0.82 -12.45
C GLU A 5 -73.55 1.75 -11.46
N SER A 6 -74.83 1.48 -11.19
CA SER A 6 -75.56 2.16 -10.14
C SER A 6 -76.30 1.19 -9.23
N LYS A 7 -76.26 1.46 -7.91
CA LYS A 7 -76.99 0.70 -6.90
C LYS A 7 -77.28 1.59 -5.70
N GLN A 8 -78.56 1.70 -5.34
CA GLN A 8 -79.01 2.44 -4.13
C GLN A 8 -78.35 3.83 -3.98
N ASN A 9 -78.51 4.69 -4.99
CA ASN A 9 -77.94 6.04 -5.05
C ASN A 9 -76.40 6.13 -5.12
N VAL A 10 -75.68 5.02 -5.25
CA VAL A 10 -74.24 5.00 -5.54
C VAL A 10 -74.03 4.76 -7.02
N TYR A 11 -73.26 5.64 -7.69
CA TYR A 11 -72.86 5.52 -9.09
C TYR A 11 -71.34 5.34 -9.16
N THR A 12 -70.88 4.27 -9.80
CA THR A 12 -69.47 3.89 -9.86
C THR A 12 -68.99 3.83 -11.29
N LEU A 13 -67.96 4.61 -11.64
CA LEU A 13 -67.18 4.45 -12.87
C LEU A 13 -65.94 3.58 -12.56
N THR A 14 -65.84 2.43 -13.21
CA THR A 14 -64.66 1.55 -13.17
C THR A 14 -63.90 1.64 -14.48
N ILE A 15 -62.60 1.90 -14.42
CA ILE A 15 -61.68 1.90 -15.56
C ILE A 15 -60.75 0.69 -15.41
N ASN A 16 -60.95 -0.34 -16.22
CA ASN A 16 -60.11 -1.54 -16.19
C ASN A 16 -58.87 -1.34 -17.06
N LYS A 17 -57.69 -1.66 -16.51
CA LYS A 17 -56.37 -1.51 -17.17
C LYS A 17 -56.13 -0.06 -17.64
N CYS A 18 -56.04 0.85 -16.68
CA CYS A 18 -55.79 2.27 -16.93
C CYS A 18 -54.45 2.49 -17.64
N ASP A 19 -54.42 3.35 -18.65
CA ASP A 19 -53.22 3.76 -19.40
C ASP A 19 -53.21 5.29 -19.65
N HIS A 20 -52.15 5.80 -20.30
CA HIS A 20 -51.98 7.25 -20.52
C HIS A 20 -53.21 7.94 -21.17
N PRO A 21 -53.90 7.35 -22.16
CA PRO A 21 -55.16 7.88 -22.69
C PRO A 21 -56.29 8.12 -21.68
N ASP A 22 -56.29 7.43 -20.54
CA ASP A 22 -57.32 7.59 -19.51
C ASP A 22 -57.01 8.74 -18.54
N VAL A 23 -55.86 9.39 -18.65
CA VAL A 23 -55.51 10.56 -17.83
C VAL A 23 -56.43 11.72 -18.18
N GLY A 24 -57.01 12.36 -17.17
CA GLY A 24 -57.90 13.49 -17.39
C GLY A 24 -58.70 13.92 -16.18
N THR A 25 -59.51 14.95 -16.38
CA THR A 25 -60.50 15.39 -15.39
C THR A 25 -61.82 14.67 -15.68
N TYR A 26 -62.23 13.81 -14.77
CA TYR A 26 -63.52 13.15 -14.79
C TYR A 26 -64.53 14.03 -14.09
N ARG A 27 -65.75 14.07 -14.64
CA ARG A 27 -66.85 14.89 -14.14
C ARG A 27 -68.08 14.01 -13.93
N VAL A 28 -68.69 14.13 -12.75
CA VAL A 28 -70.01 13.56 -12.47
C VAL A 28 -71.01 14.70 -12.43
N LEU A 29 -72.05 14.61 -13.26
CA LEU A 29 -73.18 15.53 -13.30
C LEU A 29 -74.39 14.81 -12.69
N VAL A 30 -75.01 15.42 -11.68
CA VAL A 30 -76.25 14.95 -11.05
C VAL A 30 -77.34 15.94 -11.41
N ASP A 31 -78.34 15.48 -12.14
CA ASP A 31 -79.47 16.29 -12.63
C ASP A 31 -80.77 15.58 -12.25
N ASN A 32 -81.71 16.31 -11.64
CA ASN A 32 -83.02 15.79 -11.23
C ASN A 32 -84.19 16.34 -12.09
N GLY A 33 -83.89 17.01 -13.20
CA GLY A 33 -84.85 17.64 -14.11
C GLY A 33 -85.36 19.01 -13.66
N ILE A 34 -84.97 19.48 -12.48
CA ILE A 34 -85.28 20.83 -11.95
C ILE A 34 -83.99 21.64 -11.79
N ASP A 35 -82.95 21.01 -11.25
CA ASP A 35 -81.63 21.60 -11.03
C ASP A 35 -80.53 20.55 -11.24
N HIS A 36 -79.29 21.02 -11.40
CA HIS A 36 -78.12 20.16 -11.56
C HIS A 36 -76.95 20.62 -10.71
N THR A 37 -76.12 19.67 -10.31
CA THR A 37 -74.82 19.94 -9.70
C THR A 37 -73.77 19.03 -10.30
N GLU A 38 -72.52 19.48 -10.31
CA GLU A 38 -71.40 18.68 -10.79
C GLU A 38 -70.24 18.69 -9.81
N GLN A 39 -69.49 17.60 -9.83
CA GLN A 39 -68.21 17.45 -9.14
C GLN A 39 -67.17 16.89 -10.10
N THR A 40 -65.91 17.25 -9.89
CA THR A 40 -64.80 16.79 -10.72
C THR A 40 -63.73 16.09 -9.90
N ALA A 41 -63.04 15.14 -10.52
CA ALA A 41 -61.87 14.46 -9.96
C ALA A 41 -60.83 14.27 -11.07
N LYS A 42 -59.55 14.43 -10.75
CA LYS A 42 -58.45 14.21 -11.71
C LYS A 42 -57.91 12.80 -11.57
N LEU A 43 -57.82 12.08 -12.69
CA LEU A 43 -57.11 10.81 -12.76
C LEU A 43 -55.72 11.06 -13.32
N HIS A 44 -54.70 10.69 -12.56
CA HIS A 44 -53.33 10.57 -13.03
C HIS A 44 -52.98 9.09 -13.17
N VAL A 45 -52.21 8.74 -14.19
CA VAL A 45 -51.65 7.40 -14.35
C VAL A 45 -50.16 7.49 -14.10
N GLY A 46 -49.72 7.00 -12.95
CA GLY A 46 -48.31 6.90 -12.63
C GLY A 46 -47.67 5.70 -13.34
N VAL A 47 -46.35 5.77 -13.51
CA VAL A 47 -45.55 4.70 -14.10
C VAL A 47 -44.55 4.30 -13.05
N LYS A 48 -44.57 3.02 -12.67
CA LYS A 48 -43.62 2.46 -11.71
C LYS A 48 -42.18 2.75 -12.15
N PRO A 49 -41.23 2.87 -11.21
CA PRO A 49 -39.85 3.12 -11.56
C PRO A 49 -39.30 2.00 -12.45
N LYS A 50 -38.37 2.34 -13.34
CA LYS A 50 -37.68 1.37 -14.20
C LYS A 50 -36.22 1.74 -14.33
N VAL A 51 -35.33 0.74 -14.22
CA VAL A 51 -33.90 0.90 -14.48
C VAL A 51 -33.69 1.01 -15.99
N GLU A 52 -33.16 2.14 -16.44
CA GLU A 52 -32.83 2.38 -17.84
C GLU A 52 -31.41 1.94 -18.18
N ALA A 53 -31.15 1.75 -19.49
CA ALA A 53 -29.82 1.47 -20.01
C ALA A 53 -29.07 2.80 -20.29
N PRO A 54 -27.72 2.82 -20.23
CA PRO A 54 -26.83 1.70 -19.91
C PRO A 54 -26.80 1.41 -18.40
N LYS A 55 -26.76 0.11 -18.06
CA LYS A 55 -26.46 -0.31 -16.69
C LYS A 55 -24.93 -0.40 -16.53
N PRO A 56 -24.32 0.09 -15.44
CA PRO A 56 -22.94 -0.23 -15.10
C PRO A 56 -22.73 -1.74 -15.08
N ALA A 57 -21.46 -2.15 -15.23
CA ALA A 57 -21.08 -3.55 -15.15
C ALA A 57 -21.59 -4.18 -13.85
N ASN A 58 -21.98 -5.46 -13.90
CA ASN A 58 -22.42 -6.20 -12.71
C ASN A 58 -21.33 -6.26 -11.63
N ASP A 59 -20.07 -6.19 -12.04
CA ASP A 59 -18.91 -6.08 -11.19
C ASP A 59 -18.03 -4.91 -11.67
N GLN A 60 -17.78 -3.96 -10.78
CA GLN A 60 -16.85 -2.86 -10.98
C GLN A 60 -15.60 -3.10 -10.12
N THR A 61 -14.45 -2.65 -10.59
CA THR A 61 -13.20 -2.68 -9.80
C THR A 61 -12.66 -1.27 -9.70
N CYS A 62 -12.37 -0.83 -8.48
CA CYS A 62 -11.68 0.40 -8.19
C CYS A 62 -10.32 0.06 -7.58
N VAL A 63 -9.30 0.85 -7.91
CA VAL A 63 -8.02 0.80 -7.21
C VAL A 63 -8.18 1.52 -5.88
N ILE A 64 -7.70 0.90 -4.80
CA ILE A 64 -7.68 1.53 -3.47
C ILE A 64 -7.03 2.92 -3.52
N GLU A 65 -7.50 3.85 -2.68
CA GLU A 65 -7.13 5.26 -2.60
C GLU A 65 -7.59 6.13 -3.79
N GLN A 66 -8.16 5.55 -4.85
CA GLN A 66 -8.76 6.29 -5.96
C GLN A 66 -10.26 6.54 -5.74
N ASP A 67 -10.78 7.52 -6.48
CA ASP A 67 -12.20 7.82 -6.51
C ASP A 67 -12.92 6.90 -7.49
N THR A 68 -14.17 6.54 -7.17
CA THR A 68 -15.02 5.78 -8.08
C THR A 68 -16.47 6.23 -8.00
N GLN A 69 -17.23 5.92 -9.05
CA GLN A 69 -18.63 6.28 -9.17
C GLN A 69 -19.46 5.10 -9.65
N ILE A 70 -20.65 4.99 -9.07
CA ILE A 70 -21.69 4.04 -9.45
C ILE A 70 -22.92 4.87 -9.82
N SER A 71 -23.39 4.73 -11.06
CA SER A 71 -24.53 5.52 -11.56
C SER A 71 -25.58 4.64 -12.20
N TRP A 72 -26.85 4.89 -11.87
CA TRP A 72 -28.00 4.29 -12.54
C TRP A 72 -29.01 5.35 -12.92
N LYS A 73 -29.60 5.18 -14.10
CA LYS A 73 -30.73 5.99 -14.55
C LYS A 73 -32.03 5.28 -14.24
N PHE A 74 -32.94 6.00 -13.59
CA PHE A 74 -34.29 5.55 -13.30
C PHE A 74 -35.31 6.42 -14.03
N SER A 75 -36.28 5.78 -14.67
CA SER A 75 -37.45 6.44 -15.25
C SER A 75 -38.69 6.15 -14.41
N GLY A 76 -39.72 6.98 -14.50
CA GLY A 76 -40.99 6.85 -13.78
C GLY A 76 -41.85 8.09 -14.01
N ILE A 77 -43.17 7.96 -13.85
CA ILE A 77 -44.09 9.11 -13.81
C ILE A 77 -44.45 9.34 -12.34
N GLU A 78 -44.31 10.59 -11.91
CA GLU A 78 -43.74 11.00 -10.61
C GLU A 78 -42.25 10.65 -10.50
N LYS A 79 -41.41 11.67 -10.27
CA LYS A 79 -39.96 11.50 -10.12
C LYS A 79 -39.73 10.52 -8.96
N PRO A 80 -39.11 9.35 -9.21
CA PRO A 80 -38.86 8.41 -8.13
C PRO A 80 -37.79 8.96 -7.19
N GLU A 81 -37.95 8.68 -5.90
CA GLU A 81 -36.93 8.91 -4.89
C GLU A 81 -35.94 7.74 -4.89
N VAL A 82 -34.63 8.02 -4.92
CA VAL A 82 -33.60 6.98 -4.95
C VAL A 82 -32.88 6.89 -3.61
N THR A 83 -32.90 5.69 -3.03
CA THR A 83 -32.14 5.36 -1.83
C THR A 83 -31.01 4.39 -2.15
N TRP A 84 -29.86 4.58 -1.50
CA TRP A 84 -28.68 3.74 -1.69
C TRP A 84 -28.43 2.84 -0.49
N LEU A 85 -28.06 1.60 -0.78
CA LEU A 85 -27.75 0.57 0.21
C LEU A 85 -26.36 -0.01 -0.06
N PHE A 86 -25.58 -0.23 1.00
CA PHE A 86 -24.34 -1.01 0.99
C PHE A 86 -24.57 -2.33 1.73
N ASN A 87 -24.38 -3.45 1.03
CA ASN A 87 -24.64 -4.81 1.55
C ASN A 87 -26.03 -4.98 2.18
N GLY A 88 -27.05 -4.32 1.60
CA GLY A 88 -28.43 -4.38 2.05
C GLY A 88 -28.77 -3.49 3.26
N GLN A 89 -27.82 -2.72 3.77
CA GLN A 89 -28.01 -1.72 4.82
C GLN A 89 -27.89 -0.30 4.25
N PRO A 90 -28.40 0.75 4.92
CA PRO A 90 -28.14 2.13 4.52
C PRO A 90 -26.64 2.40 4.35
N LEU A 91 -26.28 3.31 3.44
CA LEU A 91 -24.88 3.71 3.26
C LEU A 91 -24.25 4.13 4.60
N PRO A 92 -22.96 3.84 4.83
CA PRO A 92 -22.24 4.35 5.99
C PRO A 92 -22.31 5.87 6.07
N THR A 93 -22.43 6.41 7.28
CA THR A 93 -22.27 7.86 7.53
C THR A 93 -20.79 8.20 7.47
N ASP A 94 -20.28 8.44 6.26
CA ASP A 94 -18.89 8.74 5.95
C ASP A 94 -18.86 9.80 4.84
N ASP A 95 -18.13 10.90 5.07
CA ASP A 95 -18.04 12.05 4.15
C ASP A 95 -17.44 11.69 2.77
N ARG A 96 -16.80 10.53 2.66
CA ARG A 96 -16.30 10.00 1.38
C ARG A 96 -17.42 9.58 0.43
N PHE A 97 -18.61 9.25 0.95
CA PHE A 97 -19.75 8.81 0.17
C PHE A 97 -20.65 9.99 -0.15
N HIS A 98 -20.78 10.31 -1.43
CA HIS A 98 -21.61 11.42 -1.89
C HIS A 98 -22.60 10.97 -2.96
N VAL A 99 -23.89 11.15 -2.68
CA VAL A 99 -24.96 10.83 -3.64
C VAL A 99 -25.43 12.12 -4.31
N THR A 100 -25.47 12.11 -5.64
CA THR A 100 -26.08 13.17 -6.44
C THR A 100 -27.21 12.60 -7.30
N GLU A 101 -28.22 13.42 -7.56
CA GLU A 101 -29.29 13.11 -8.50
C GLU A 101 -29.37 14.19 -9.57
N SER A 102 -29.42 13.79 -10.83
CA SER A 102 -29.67 14.68 -11.94
C SER A 102 -31.17 14.87 -12.20
N GLU A 103 -31.51 15.95 -12.91
CA GLU A 103 -32.89 16.21 -13.34
C GLU A 103 -33.42 15.15 -14.31
N ASP A 104 -32.52 14.52 -15.09
CA ASP A 104 -32.88 13.48 -16.06
C ASP A 104 -32.95 12.06 -15.45
N GLY A 105 -32.94 11.95 -14.12
CA GLY A 105 -33.20 10.72 -13.37
C GLY A 105 -31.97 9.83 -13.15
N ILE A 106 -30.75 10.35 -13.28
CA ILE A 106 -29.52 9.62 -12.96
C ILE A 106 -29.18 9.86 -11.50
N SER A 107 -29.11 8.79 -10.71
CA SER A 107 -28.57 8.81 -9.36
C SER A 107 -27.14 8.26 -9.39
N THR A 108 -26.19 9.03 -8.83
CA THR A 108 -24.76 8.69 -8.81
C THR A 108 -24.25 8.68 -7.38
N LEU A 109 -23.73 7.54 -6.94
CA LEU A 109 -22.93 7.41 -5.73
C LEU A 109 -21.45 7.58 -6.08
N SER A 110 -20.83 8.64 -5.57
CA SER A 110 -19.38 8.84 -5.59
C SER A 110 -18.77 8.35 -4.28
N ILE A 111 -17.68 7.60 -4.39
CA ILE A 111 -16.89 7.12 -3.25
C ILE A 111 -15.49 7.69 -3.42
N HIS A 112 -15.13 8.65 -2.59
CA HIS A 112 -13.81 9.28 -2.60
C HIS A 112 -12.80 8.44 -1.82
N LYS A 113 -11.57 8.31 -2.35
CA LYS A 113 -10.46 7.56 -1.75
C LYS A 113 -10.91 6.18 -1.26
N ALA A 114 -11.27 5.31 -2.20
CA ALA A 114 -11.81 4.00 -1.90
C ALA A 114 -10.90 3.19 -0.97
N GLN A 115 -11.49 2.45 -0.04
CA GLN A 115 -10.81 1.65 0.97
C GLN A 115 -11.19 0.19 0.81
N LEU A 116 -10.37 -0.73 1.33
CA LEU A 116 -10.66 -2.17 1.24
C LEU A 116 -12.03 -2.54 1.85
N ALA A 117 -12.48 -1.78 2.87
CA ALA A 117 -13.77 -1.94 3.52
C ALA A 117 -14.96 -1.55 2.63
N ASP A 118 -14.75 -0.75 1.58
CA ASP A 118 -15.81 -0.32 0.66
C ASP A 118 -16.18 -1.42 -0.36
N LYS A 119 -15.45 -2.54 -0.36
CA LYS A 119 -15.77 -3.72 -1.17
C LYS A 119 -17.12 -4.30 -0.74
N GLY A 120 -18.03 -4.48 -1.70
CA GLY A 120 -19.32 -5.10 -1.45
C GLY A 120 -20.35 -4.80 -2.53
N THR A 121 -21.61 -5.13 -2.24
CA THR A 121 -22.72 -4.92 -3.16
C THR A 121 -23.41 -3.59 -2.86
N TYR A 122 -23.46 -2.72 -3.87
CA TYR A 122 -24.17 -1.45 -3.82
C TYR A 122 -25.50 -1.60 -4.56
N THR A 123 -26.59 -1.17 -3.93
CA THR A 123 -27.94 -1.23 -4.49
C THR A 123 -28.55 0.16 -4.48
N ALA A 124 -29.04 0.61 -5.63
CA ALA A 124 -29.90 1.78 -5.74
C ALA A 124 -31.36 1.32 -5.89
N LYS A 125 -32.21 1.78 -4.98
CA LYS A 125 -33.64 1.47 -4.91
C LYS A 125 -34.43 2.74 -5.20
N ALA A 126 -35.12 2.76 -6.34
CA ALA A 126 -35.98 3.84 -6.78
C ALA A 126 -37.44 3.52 -6.44
N THR A 127 -38.14 4.44 -5.77
CA THR A 127 -39.52 4.24 -5.30
C THR A 127 -40.41 5.43 -5.70
N ASN A 128 -41.64 5.15 -6.13
CA ASN A 128 -42.72 6.14 -6.25
C ASN A 128 -44.06 5.53 -5.79
N ALA A 129 -45.16 6.29 -5.88
CA ALA A 129 -46.47 5.85 -5.40
C ALA A 129 -47.02 4.58 -6.10
N VAL A 130 -46.48 4.23 -7.27
CA VAL A 130 -46.95 3.09 -8.09
C VAL A 130 -46.08 1.85 -7.92
N GLY A 131 -44.86 1.98 -7.37
CA GLY A 131 -44.01 0.84 -7.03
C GLY A 131 -42.53 1.18 -6.93
N GLU A 132 -41.71 0.14 -7.10
CA GLU A 132 -40.26 0.22 -6.92
C GLU A 132 -39.49 -0.47 -8.06
N ALA A 133 -38.23 -0.05 -8.24
CA ALA A 133 -37.24 -0.77 -9.03
C ALA A 133 -35.86 -0.68 -8.37
N GLU A 134 -35.09 -1.75 -8.51
CA GLU A 134 -33.76 -1.86 -7.91
C GLU A 134 -32.71 -2.21 -8.95
N ALA A 135 -31.53 -1.63 -8.80
CA ALA A 135 -30.33 -1.98 -9.55
C ALA A 135 -29.18 -2.21 -8.57
N LYS A 136 -28.33 -3.20 -8.88
CA LYS A 136 -27.20 -3.56 -8.02
C LYS A 136 -25.93 -3.84 -8.82
N THR A 137 -24.78 -3.54 -8.22
CA THR A 137 -23.44 -3.90 -8.71
C THR A 137 -22.57 -4.29 -7.53
N THR A 138 -21.56 -5.11 -7.79
CA THR A 138 -20.50 -5.40 -6.82
C THR A 138 -19.30 -4.51 -7.09
N LEU A 139 -18.88 -3.73 -6.10
CA LEU A 139 -17.61 -3.01 -6.14
C LEU A 139 -16.51 -3.90 -5.53
N ASN A 140 -15.50 -4.18 -6.32
CA ASN A 140 -14.24 -4.77 -5.89
C ASN A 140 -13.21 -3.67 -5.67
N ILE A 141 -12.41 -3.81 -4.62
CA ILE A 141 -11.30 -2.91 -4.33
C ILE A 141 -10.01 -3.71 -4.49
N ALA A 142 -9.13 -3.26 -5.38
CA ALA A 142 -7.87 -3.91 -5.70
C ALA A 142 -6.68 -2.99 -5.39
N GLY A 143 -5.58 -3.58 -4.94
CA GLY A 143 -4.30 -2.87 -4.87
C GLY A 143 -3.52 -2.99 -6.19
N ILE A 144 -2.62 -2.03 -6.43
CA ILE A 144 -1.58 -2.14 -7.46
C ILE A 144 -0.40 -2.89 -6.85
N LYS A 145 -0.11 -4.06 -7.41
CA LYS A 145 1.00 -4.91 -6.99
C LYS A 145 2.33 -4.13 -6.98
N PRO A 146 3.23 -4.37 -6.02
CA PRO A 146 4.49 -3.66 -5.98
C PRO A 146 5.40 -3.98 -7.16
N THR A 147 6.09 -2.97 -7.68
CA THR A 147 7.05 -3.10 -8.78
C THR A 147 8.36 -2.43 -8.40
N LEU A 148 9.48 -3.13 -8.57
CA LEU A 148 10.81 -2.57 -8.35
C LEU A 148 11.16 -1.63 -9.50
N THR A 149 11.33 -0.34 -9.19
CA THR A 149 11.79 0.68 -10.13
C THR A 149 13.31 0.81 -10.11
N ASN A 150 13.93 0.52 -8.97
CA ASN A 150 15.36 0.31 -8.84
C ASN A 150 15.62 -0.87 -7.90
N ASP A 151 16.26 -1.92 -8.41
CA ASP A 151 16.57 -3.14 -7.64
C ASP A 151 17.95 -3.00 -6.95
N LEU A 152 18.31 -3.98 -6.13
CA LEU A 152 19.59 -4.00 -5.43
C LEU A 152 20.77 -4.21 -6.39
N ASP A 153 21.88 -3.52 -6.08
CA ASP A 153 23.18 -3.83 -6.67
C ASP A 153 23.63 -5.25 -6.33
N ALA A 154 24.35 -5.89 -7.25
CA ALA A 154 24.78 -7.29 -7.08
C ALA A 154 25.77 -7.47 -5.91
N THR A 155 26.57 -6.44 -5.61
CA THR A 155 27.61 -6.49 -4.57
C THR A 155 27.75 -5.15 -3.87
N LEU A 156 28.08 -5.19 -2.58
CA LEU A 156 28.44 -4.01 -1.79
C LEU A 156 29.69 -4.31 -0.97
N GLN A 157 30.67 -3.39 -0.99
CA GLN A 157 31.82 -3.43 -0.08
C GLN A 157 31.52 -2.51 1.10
N ALA A 158 31.53 -3.07 2.31
CA ALA A 158 31.31 -2.35 3.55
C ALA A 158 32.59 -2.30 4.39
N THR A 159 32.80 -1.18 5.09
CA THR A 159 33.98 -1.00 5.94
C THR A 159 33.66 -1.40 7.38
N LYS A 160 34.46 -2.28 8.00
CA LYS A 160 34.30 -2.64 9.43
C LYS A 160 34.39 -1.39 10.30
N GLY A 161 33.43 -1.24 11.23
CA GLY A 161 33.32 -0.11 12.15
C GLY A 161 32.56 1.09 11.59
N GLU A 162 32.35 1.18 10.28
CA GLU A 162 31.55 2.24 9.66
C GLU A 162 30.08 1.81 9.52
N SER A 163 29.25 2.68 8.96
CA SER A 163 27.87 2.32 8.62
C SER A 163 27.76 1.96 7.15
N MET A 164 26.97 0.93 6.83
CA MET A 164 26.63 0.59 5.46
C MET A 164 25.15 0.83 5.18
N THR A 165 24.83 1.10 3.92
CA THR A 165 23.45 1.37 3.48
C THR A 165 23.13 0.59 2.22
N ILE A 166 21.98 -0.08 2.20
CA ILE A 166 21.42 -0.80 1.06
C ILE A 166 20.09 -0.15 0.71
N LYS A 167 19.87 0.16 -0.57
CA LYS A 167 18.67 0.86 -1.05
C LYS A 167 18.05 0.15 -2.24
N LEU A 168 16.72 0.17 -2.29
CA LEU A 168 15.94 -0.15 -3.48
C LEU A 168 14.78 0.84 -3.60
N SER A 169 14.18 0.92 -4.77
CA SER A 169 12.98 1.71 -4.98
C SER A 169 11.84 0.85 -5.52
N ALA A 170 10.65 1.00 -4.96
CA ALA A 170 9.47 0.24 -5.35
C ALA A 170 8.20 1.08 -5.31
N THR A 171 7.41 1.00 -6.37
CA THR A 171 6.05 1.57 -6.43
C THR A 171 5.02 0.53 -6.00
N GLY A 172 3.79 0.97 -5.71
CA GLY A 172 2.64 0.12 -5.40
C GLY A 172 1.54 0.94 -4.73
N THR A 173 0.29 0.45 -4.82
CA THR A 173 -0.86 1.10 -4.18
C THR A 173 -1.68 0.07 -3.38
N PRO A 174 -1.81 0.21 -2.06
CA PRO A 174 -1.20 1.24 -1.21
C PRO A 174 0.33 1.13 -1.22
N ARG A 175 1.00 2.14 -0.68
CA ARG A 175 2.46 2.10 -0.49
C ARG A 175 2.84 0.77 0.18
N PRO A 176 3.75 -0.01 -0.41
CA PRO A 176 4.03 -1.34 0.10
C PRO A 176 4.95 -1.32 1.33
N ASP A 177 4.79 -2.34 2.16
CA ASP A 177 5.71 -2.63 3.25
C ASP A 177 6.96 -3.36 2.72
N ILE A 178 8.06 -3.27 3.46
CA ILE A 178 9.32 -3.95 3.16
C ILE A 178 9.79 -4.83 4.31
N VAL A 179 10.31 -5.99 3.98
CA VAL A 179 11.02 -6.89 4.89
C VAL A 179 12.40 -7.15 4.32
N TRP A 180 13.44 -6.76 5.06
CA TRP A 180 14.84 -7.03 4.72
C TRP A 180 15.29 -8.36 5.32
N THR A 181 16.15 -9.07 4.59
CA THR A 181 16.67 -10.37 4.98
C THR A 181 18.18 -10.44 4.73
N ARG A 182 18.89 -11.17 5.58
CA ARG A 182 20.28 -11.59 5.39
C ARG A 182 20.35 -13.11 5.36
N GLY A 183 20.70 -13.68 4.22
CA GLY A 183 20.55 -15.11 3.99
C GLY A 183 19.08 -15.51 4.01
N ASN A 184 18.67 -16.21 5.08
CA ASN A 184 17.28 -16.59 5.32
C ASN A 184 16.65 -15.86 6.52
N ASP A 185 17.43 -15.06 7.24
CA ASP A 185 17.00 -14.43 8.48
C ASP A 185 16.44 -13.04 8.20
N GLU A 186 15.29 -12.73 8.80
CA GLU A 186 14.69 -11.41 8.75
C GLU A 186 15.43 -10.42 9.66
N LEU A 187 15.65 -9.21 9.15
CA LEU A 187 16.35 -8.14 9.86
C LEU A 187 15.35 -7.21 10.51
N ALA A 188 15.05 -7.46 11.78
CA ALA A 188 14.23 -6.57 12.59
C ALA A 188 15.01 -5.28 12.97
N PRO A 189 14.36 -4.10 12.92
CA PRO A 189 14.96 -2.86 13.39
C PRO A 189 15.41 -2.92 14.86
N ASN A 190 16.56 -2.34 15.16
CA ASN A 190 17.13 -2.18 16.50
C ASN A 190 18.13 -1.01 16.52
N ASP A 191 18.84 -0.80 17.63
CA ASP A 191 19.80 0.32 17.77
C ASP A 191 20.88 0.35 16.66
N ARG A 192 21.21 -0.81 16.08
CA ARG A 192 22.22 -0.97 15.02
C ARG A 192 21.63 -1.09 13.62
N ILE A 193 20.44 -1.69 13.50
CA ILE A 193 19.75 -1.95 12.22
C ILE A 193 18.59 -0.95 12.09
N GLN A 194 18.71 -0.03 11.14
CA GLN A 194 17.71 0.99 10.86
C GLN A 194 17.04 0.72 9.52
N VAL A 195 15.71 0.71 9.50
CA VAL A 195 14.91 0.59 8.29
C VAL A 195 14.15 1.88 8.08
N THR A 196 14.39 2.53 6.94
CA THR A 196 13.67 3.74 6.54
C THR A 196 12.76 3.39 5.38
N VAL A 197 11.47 3.67 5.56
CA VAL A 197 10.45 3.56 4.52
C VAL A 197 10.11 4.95 3.98
N PRO A 198 9.73 5.06 2.70
CA PRO A 198 9.39 6.35 2.11
C PRO A 198 8.12 6.93 2.74
N THR A 199 8.19 8.19 3.18
CA THR A 199 7.07 8.89 3.85
C THR A 199 6.51 10.06 3.05
N ALA A 200 7.26 10.58 2.09
CA ALA A 200 6.85 11.71 1.26
C ALA A 200 6.21 11.24 -0.06
N GLU A 201 5.29 12.04 -0.61
CA GLU A 201 4.78 11.80 -1.96
C GLU A 201 5.91 11.87 -2.99
N GLY A 202 5.95 10.90 -3.90
CA GLY A 202 6.99 10.79 -4.93
C GLY A 202 8.31 10.18 -4.46
N ASP A 203 8.51 9.95 -3.15
CA ASP A 203 9.58 9.08 -2.68
C ASP A 203 9.10 7.63 -2.66
N ASP A 204 9.88 6.75 -3.26
CA ASP A 204 9.64 5.31 -3.36
C ASP A 204 10.86 4.51 -2.86
N THR A 205 11.78 5.16 -2.16
CA THR A 205 13.06 4.56 -1.75
C THR A 205 12.96 3.92 -0.37
N TYR A 206 13.27 2.64 -0.30
CA TYR A 206 13.39 1.88 0.94
C TYR A 206 14.87 1.69 1.26
N THR A 207 15.24 1.96 2.50
CA THR A 207 16.65 1.95 2.93
C THR A 207 16.83 1.05 4.14
N LEU A 208 17.84 0.17 4.08
CA LEU A 208 18.40 -0.55 5.22
C LEU A 208 19.77 0.05 5.55
N THR A 209 19.95 0.51 6.78
CA THR A 209 21.23 0.99 7.30
C THR A 209 21.68 0.10 8.45
N ILE A 210 22.91 -0.38 8.38
CA ILE A 210 23.55 -1.17 9.44
C ILE A 210 24.72 -0.35 9.97
N LEU A 211 24.62 0.09 11.22
CA LEU A 211 25.66 0.86 11.92
C LEU A 211 26.76 -0.07 12.43
N ASN A 212 27.96 0.50 12.60
CA ASN A 212 29.13 -0.17 13.18
C ASN A 212 29.30 -1.61 12.64
N VAL A 213 29.46 -1.71 11.32
CA VAL A 213 29.53 -2.97 10.57
C VAL A 213 30.59 -3.89 11.16
N GLN A 214 30.22 -5.15 11.36
CA GLN A 214 31.11 -6.19 11.85
C GLN A 214 31.30 -7.29 10.79
N PRO A 215 32.36 -8.12 10.90
CA PRO A 215 32.59 -9.24 9.98
C PRO A 215 31.37 -10.17 9.78
N GLU A 216 30.58 -10.40 10.83
CA GLU A 216 29.36 -11.21 10.79
C GLU A 216 28.20 -10.58 9.99
N ASP A 217 28.33 -9.32 9.59
CA ASP A 217 27.38 -8.67 8.69
C ASP A 217 27.61 -9.00 7.22
N GLN A 218 28.69 -9.71 6.89
CA GLN A 218 28.89 -10.26 5.57
C GLN A 218 27.78 -11.25 5.21
N GLY A 219 27.30 -11.21 3.96
CA GLY A 219 26.29 -12.15 3.49
C GLY A 219 25.51 -11.66 2.28
N ASP A 220 24.53 -12.45 1.87
CA ASP A 220 23.60 -12.07 0.82
C ASP A 220 22.38 -11.38 1.43
N TYR A 221 22.14 -10.13 1.08
CA TYR A 221 20.98 -9.35 1.52
C TYR A 221 19.92 -9.35 0.43
N SER A 222 18.65 -9.46 0.83
CA SER A 222 17.52 -9.31 -0.08
C SER A 222 16.32 -8.71 0.62
N ALA A 223 15.33 -8.28 -0.15
CA ALA A 223 14.11 -7.69 0.37
C ALA A 223 12.87 -8.33 -0.26
N LYS A 224 11.80 -8.39 0.54
CA LYS A 224 10.44 -8.70 0.10
C LYS A 224 9.59 -7.47 0.27
N ILE A 225 8.92 -7.03 -0.79
CA ILE A 225 8.08 -5.84 -0.82
C ILE A 225 6.64 -6.27 -1.10
N SER A 226 5.68 -5.86 -0.27
CA SER A 226 4.31 -6.35 -0.35
C SER A 226 3.23 -5.33 0.02
N ASN A 227 2.09 -5.42 -0.65
CA ASN A 227 0.83 -4.77 -0.27
C ASN A 227 -0.35 -5.69 -0.60
N VAL A 228 -1.59 -5.19 -0.48
CA VAL A 228 -2.81 -5.97 -0.79
C VAL A 228 -2.93 -6.38 -2.27
N GLY A 229 -2.21 -5.72 -3.18
CA GLY A 229 -2.14 -6.09 -4.60
C GLY A 229 -1.15 -7.22 -4.90
N GLY A 230 -0.23 -7.52 -3.97
CA GLY A 230 0.66 -8.67 -4.06
C GLY A 230 2.05 -8.43 -3.51
N THR A 231 3.02 -9.20 -4.01
CA THR A 231 4.40 -9.20 -3.51
C THR A 231 5.41 -9.25 -4.67
N VAL A 232 6.54 -8.57 -4.49
CA VAL A 232 7.75 -8.70 -5.31
C VAL A 232 8.95 -8.95 -4.41
N LYS A 233 9.96 -9.65 -4.92
CA LYS A 233 11.24 -9.90 -4.22
C LYS A 233 12.35 -9.22 -5.00
N SER A 234 13.30 -8.62 -4.29
CA SER A 234 14.51 -8.05 -4.88
C SER A 234 15.47 -9.15 -5.34
N LYS A 235 16.49 -8.75 -6.11
CA LYS A 235 17.71 -9.54 -6.25
C LYS A 235 18.45 -9.65 -4.91
N LYS A 236 19.48 -10.50 -4.88
CA LYS A 236 20.43 -10.57 -3.77
C LYS A 236 21.57 -9.58 -3.98
N CYS A 237 21.93 -8.84 -2.93
CA CYS A 237 23.13 -8.04 -2.83
C CYS A 237 24.16 -8.79 -1.97
N LYS A 238 25.30 -9.17 -2.54
CA LYS A 238 26.39 -9.79 -1.77
C LYS A 238 27.22 -8.71 -1.10
N VAL A 239 27.06 -8.58 0.21
CA VAL A 239 27.85 -7.67 1.04
C VAL A 239 29.14 -8.38 1.45
N ALA A 240 30.28 -7.75 1.23
CA ALA A 240 31.57 -8.15 1.77
C ALA A 240 32.08 -7.07 2.73
N VAL A 241 32.71 -7.48 3.83
CA VAL A 241 33.23 -6.56 4.85
C VAL A 241 34.75 -6.55 4.79
N SER A 242 35.34 -5.36 4.79
CA SER A 242 36.80 -5.18 4.84
C SER A 242 37.18 -3.97 5.70
N LYS A 243 38.44 -3.88 6.09
CA LYS A 243 39.04 -2.67 6.66
C LYS A 243 40.52 -2.68 6.32
N THR A 244 40.97 -1.61 5.67
CA THR A 244 42.37 -1.45 5.31
C THR A 244 43.25 -1.52 6.57
N PRO A 245 44.39 -2.24 6.53
CA PRO A 245 45.30 -2.30 7.66
C PRO A 245 45.77 -0.91 8.09
N GLU A 246 45.67 -0.62 9.39
CA GLU A 246 46.11 0.63 9.98
C GLU A 246 46.87 0.40 11.29
N PHE A 247 47.84 1.27 11.59
CA PHE A 247 48.51 1.26 12.88
C PHE A 247 47.65 1.98 13.92
N VAL A 248 47.18 1.22 14.91
CA VAL A 248 46.61 1.76 16.16
C VAL A 248 47.74 2.30 17.04
N THR A 249 48.86 1.58 17.12
CA THR A 249 50.07 2.02 17.81
C THR A 249 51.27 1.71 16.95
N LYS A 250 52.11 2.72 16.72
CA LYS A 250 53.34 2.59 15.93
C LYS A 250 54.50 2.20 16.85
N PRO A 251 55.48 1.42 16.35
CA PRO A 251 56.72 1.21 17.08
C PRO A 251 57.47 2.53 17.27
N THR A 252 58.10 2.68 18.43
CA THR A 252 58.86 3.88 18.78
C THR A 252 60.35 3.65 18.62
N THR A 253 61.09 4.74 18.38
CA THR A 253 62.55 4.72 18.43
C THR A 253 63.04 4.31 19.81
N GLN A 254 64.10 3.50 19.87
CA GLN A 254 64.73 3.04 21.11
C GLN A 254 66.24 3.25 21.02
N GLU A 255 66.83 3.68 22.13
CA GLU A 255 68.27 3.68 22.36
C GLU A 255 68.57 2.62 23.41
N VAL A 256 69.38 1.62 23.05
CA VAL A 256 69.68 0.46 23.90
C VAL A 256 71.19 0.30 23.96
N LYS A 257 71.74 -0.07 25.12
CA LYS A 257 73.19 -0.27 25.21
C LYS A 257 73.60 -1.52 24.45
N GLN A 258 74.88 -1.59 24.10
CA GLN A 258 75.46 -2.80 23.52
C GLN A 258 75.20 -4.01 24.42
N SER A 259 74.78 -5.12 23.81
CA SER A 259 74.43 -6.37 24.50
C SER A 259 73.20 -6.28 25.42
N GLU A 260 72.33 -5.29 25.26
CA GLU A 260 71.00 -5.27 25.84
C GLU A 260 69.92 -5.71 24.83
N THR A 261 68.72 -6.02 25.33
CA THR A 261 67.58 -6.47 24.52
C THR A 261 66.76 -5.28 24.04
N ALA A 262 66.43 -5.22 22.75
CA ALA A 262 65.50 -4.25 22.17
C ALA A 262 64.12 -4.89 21.96
N VAL A 263 63.03 -4.14 22.22
CA VAL A 263 61.65 -4.67 22.11
C VAL A 263 60.76 -3.67 21.40
N PHE A 264 60.45 -3.89 20.12
CA PHE A 264 59.51 -3.05 19.38
C PHE A 264 58.10 -3.60 19.48
N GLU A 265 57.15 -2.75 19.81
CA GLU A 265 55.73 -3.10 19.90
C GLU A 265 54.93 -2.23 18.92
N ALA A 266 53.98 -2.85 18.25
CA ALA A 266 53.04 -2.19 17.36
C ALA A 266 51.66 -2.81 17.57
N LYS A 267 50.62 -2.04 17.33
CA LYS A 267 49.25 -2.54 17.30
C LYS A 267 48.62 -2.18 15.97
N VAL A 268 48.06 -3.16 15.28
CA VAL A 268 47.41 -2.97 13.98
C VAL A 268 45.94 -3.35 14.05
N ASP A 269 45.09 -2.61 13.36
CA ASP A 269 43.70 -3.02 13.08
C ASP A 269 43.53 -3.22 11.57
N GLY A 270 42.53 -3.99 11.18
CA GLY A 270 42.24 -4.31 9.79
C GLY A 270 41.39 -5.57 9.70
N TYR A 271 40.71 -5.71 8.57
CA TYR A 271 39.92 -6.90 8.27
C TYR A 271 39.96 -7.23 6.76
N PRO A 272 40.26 -8.48 6.35
CA PRO A 272 40.72 -9.61 7.18
C PRO A 272 41.96 -9.30 8.02
N ILE A 273 42.24 -10.11 9.04
CA ILE A 273 43.33 -9.87 9.99
C ILE A 273 44.64 -9.60 9.22
N PRO A 274 45.29 -8.44 9.41
CA PRO A 274 46.50 -8.11 8.67
C PRO A 274 47.68 -9.02 9.02
N LYS A 275 48.52 -9.31 8.02
CA LYS A 275 49.81 -9.95 8.24
C LYS A 275 50.86 -8.88 8.59
N VAL A 276 51.51 -9.02 9.74
CA VAL A 276 52.62 -8.14 10.15
C VAL A 276 53.96 -8.78 9.80
N ILE A 277 54.86 -8.00 9.19
CA ILE A 277 56.21 -8.43 8.81
C ILE A 277 57.20 -7.36 9.28
N TRP A 278 58.17 -7.76 10.09
CA TRP A 278 59.27 -6.89 10.51
C TRP A 278 60.43 -7.00 9.52
N LEU A 279 60.96 -5.86 9.09
CA LEU A 279 62.05 -5.77 8.13
C LEU A 279 63.25 -5.06 8.76
N LEU A 280 64.45 -5.58 8.54
CA LEU A 280 65.71 -4.87 8.79
C LEU A 280 66.37 -4.58 7.45
N ASN A 281 66.60 -3.30 7.14
CA ASN A 281 67.17 -2.84 5.87
C ASN A 281 66.45 -3.43 4.63
N GLY A 282 65.12 -3.52 4.71
CA GLY A 282 64.27 -4.07 3.65
C GLY A 282 64.20 -5.59 3.58
N LYS A 283 64.92 -6.33 4.43
CA LYS A 283 64.88 -7.80 4.47
C LYS A 283 64.03 -8.31 5.63
N PRO A 284 63.16 -9.32 5.44
CA PRO A 284 62.37 -9.91 6.52
C PRO A 284 63.25 -10.49 7.62
N LEU A 285 62.97 -10.10 8.86
CA LEU A 285 63.57 -10.72 10.03
C LEU A 285 62.94 -12.09 10.27
N THR A 286 63.79 -13.07 10.54
CA THR A 286 63.43 -14.46 10.83
C THR A 286 64.08 -14.91 12.14
N PRO A 287 63.65 -16.04 12.73
CA PRO A 287 64.32 -16.62 13.88
C PRO A 287 65.81 -16.91 13.67
N LYS A 288 66.27 -17.08 12.42
CA LYS A 288 67.69 -17.30 12.10
C LYS A 288 68.54 -16.05 12.31
N ASP A 289 67.92 -14.87 12.30
CA ASP A 289 68.58 -13.58 12.51
C ASP A 289 68.68 -13.23 14.01
N GLY A 290 68.35 -14.17 14.90
CA GLY A 290 68.27 -13.95 16.34
C GLY A 290 67.03 -13.18 16.80
N ALA A 291 66.18 -12.74 15.86
CA ALA A 291 64.96 -12.00 16.15
C ALA A 291 63.80 -12.92 16.58
N GLN A 292 63.03 -12.49 17.58
CA GLN A 292 61.78 -13.14 17.98
C GLN A 292 60.60 -12.26 17.56
N VAL A 293 59.73 -12.78 16.70
CA VAL A 293 58.55 -12.07 16.20
C VAL A 293 57.30 -12.75 16.72
N GLU A 294 56.44 -11.97 17.37
CA GLU A 294 55.16 -12.40 17.92
C GLU A 294 54.03 -11.56 17.32
N MET A 295 52.90 -12.20 17.00
CA MET A 295 51.68 -11.52 16.54
C MET A 295 50.47 -12.18 17.21
N ASN A 296 49.72 -11.40 17.98
CA ASN A 296 48.41 -11.77 18.49
C ASN A 296 47.35 -11.34 17.47
N ALA A 297 46.99 -12.27 16.59
CA ALA A 297 46.02 -12.04 15.52
C ALA A 297 44.66 -11.47 16.01
N PRO A 298 44.03 -12.01 17.08
CA PRO A 298 42.80 -11.44 17.64
C PRO A 298 42.88 -9.99 18.11
N THR A 299 43.98 -9.60 18.78
CA THR A 299 44.09 -8.26 19.38
C THR A 299 44.83 -7.25 18.49
N GLY A 300 45.51 -7.74 17.45
CA GLY A 300 46.35 -6.94 16.57
C GLY A 300 47.70 -6.56 17.17
N ASP A 301 48.07 -7.10 18.34
CA ASP A 301 49.33 -6.76 19.00
C ASP A 301 50.49 -7.51 18.35
N ALA A 302 51.50 -6.77 17.89
CA ALA A 302 52.69 -7.29 17.24
C ALA A 302 53.93 -6.87 18.01
N LYS A 303 54.85 -7.80 18.21
CA LYS A 303 56.09 -7.57 18.98
C LYS A 303 57.28 -8.15 18.24
N LEU A 304 58.36 -7.39 18.21
CA LEU A 304 59.69 -7.82 17.77
C LEU A 304 60.66 -7.66 18.94
N THR A 305 61.25 -8.77 19.37
CA THR A 305 62.31 -8.78 20.38
C THR A 305 63.63 -9.12 19.71
N ILE A 306 64.63 -8.26 19.89
CA ILE A 306 66.04 -8.51 19.56
C ILE A 306 66.75 -8.80 20.88
N PRO A 307 66.97 -10.08 21.23
CA PRO A 307 67.56 -10.46 22.51
C PRO A 307 69.02 -10.02 22.59
N LYS A 308 69.53 -9.89 23.82
CA LYS A 308 70.96 -9.72 24.06
C LYS A 308 71.74 -10.90 23.48
N VAL A 309 72.91 -10.60 22.93
CA VAL A 309 73.91 -11.59 22.51
C VAL A 309 74.99 -11.63 23.59
N ASP A 310 75.21 -12.81 24.16
CA ASP A 310 76.26 -13.06 25.16
C ASP A 310 77.67 -13.09 24.51
#